data_AF-A0A8K0RSX0-F1
#
_entry.id   AF-A0A8K0RSX0-F1
#
_cell.length_a   1.000
_cell.length_b   1.000
_cell.length_c   1.000
_cell.angle_alpha   90.00
_cell.angle_beta   90.00
_cell.angle_gamma   90.00
#
_symmetry.space_group_name_H-M   'P 1'
#
loop_
_entity.id
_entity.type
_entity.pdbx_description
1 polymer ?
#
loop_
_entity_poly.entity_id
_entity_poly.type
_entity_poly.pdbx_seq_one_letter_code
_entity_poly.pdbx_strand_id
1 'polypeptide(L)'
;MAPSTLPPKQAGFPPVSPFIITATKVLSIVRVAVGGACFFAPQLTCSLHDYHVPAPYLLFVRMIGAREAINGALLYTARDENESDGGRRSIRRALWVGIIADSTDIFSLLYGLAMGEVGTSIAGITGTGAIGAITLAAVMLRGLRPT
;
A
#
# COMPACT_ATOMS: atom_id res chain seq x y z
N MET A 1 -8.50 -46.99 -11.51
CA MET A 1 -7.96 -45.65 -11.17
C MET A 1 -7.86 -44.86 -12.46
N ALA A 2 -8.72 -43.86 -12.65
CA ALA A 2 -8.63 -42.99 -13.82
C ALA A 2 -7.46 -42.01 -13.63
N PRO A 3 -6.62 -41.77 -14.65
CA PRO A 3 -5.55 -40.79 -14.56
C PRO A 3 -6.14 -39.38 -14.37
N SER A 4 -5.72 -38.71 -13.31
CA SER A 4 -6.02 -37.30 -13.05
C SER A 4 -5.43 -36.45 -14.18
N THR A 5 -6.27 -36.03 -15.12
CA THR A 5 -5.92 -35.05 -16.15
C THR A 5 -5.98 -33.67 -15.53
N LEU A 6 -4.96 -33.33 -14.72
CA LEU A 6 -4.74 -31.93 -14.36
C LEU A 6 -4.44 -31.15 -15.66
N PRO A 7 -5.15 -30.05 -15.92
CA PRO A 7 -4.92 -29.27 -17.13
C PRO A 7 -3.46 -28.78 -17.16
N PRO A 8 -2.84 -28.72 -18.35
CA PRO A 8 -1.46 -28.27 -18.49
C PRO A 8 -1.34 -26.84 -17.93
N LYS A 9 -0.32 -26.64 -17.09
CA LYS A 9 0.08 -25.32 -16.56
C LYS A 9 0.22 -24.38 -17.76
N GLN A 10 -0.75 -23.48 -17.95
CA GLN A 10 -0.83 -22.64 -19.14
C GLN A 10 0.40 -21.73 -19.22
N ALA A 11 1.32 -22.07 -20.11
CA ALA A 11 2.45 -21.24 -20.50
C ALA A 11 1.93 -20.09 -21.36
N GLY A 12 1.59 -18.95 -20.75
CA GLY A 12 1.05 -17.79 -21.47
C GLY A 12 1.69 -16.46 -21.11
N PHE A 13 2.16 -16.27 -19.88
CA PHE A 13 2.72 -14.99 -19.44
C PHE A 13 4.16 -15.12 -18.98
N PRO A 14 5.04 -14.16 -19.34
CA PRO A 14 6.38 -14.13 -18.80
C PRO A 14 6.32 -13.94 -17.28
N PRO A 15 7.22 -14.60 -16.52
CA PRO A 15 7.26 -14.48 -15.08
C PRO A 15 7.39 -13.02 -14.66
N VAL A 16 6.77 -12.66 -13.54
CA VAL A 16 6.86 -11.31 -12.97
C VAL A 16 8.31 -11.01 -12.62
N SER A 17 8.79 -9.81 -12.96
CA SER A 17 10.16 -9.38 -12.66
C SER A 17 10.48 -9.51 -11.15
N PRO A 18 11.67 -10.02 -10.77
CA PRO A 18 12.10 -10.09 -9.37
C PRO A 18 12.06 -8.74 -8.65
N PHE A 19 12.30 -7.65 -9.39
CA PHE A 19 12.18 -6.30 -8.86
C PHE A 19 10.76 -5.99 -8.39
N ILE A 20 9.74 -6.30 -9.21
CA ILE A 20 8.34 -6.05 -8.86
C ILE A 20 7.94 -6.88 -7.65
N ILE A 21 8.36 -8.14 -7.59
CA ILE A 21 8.08 -9.02 -6.44
C ILE A 21 8.67 -8.43 -5.16
N THR A 22 9.94 -8.02 -5.21
CA THR A 22 10.65 -7.44 -4.06
C THR A 22 10.02 -6.11 -3.65
N ALA A 23 9.77 -5.21 -4.60
CA ALA A 23 9.14 -3.92 -4.35
C ALA A 23 7.73 -4.07 -3.77
N THR A 24 6.93 -5.02 -4.26
CA THR A 24 5.59 -5.32 -3.75
C THR A 24 5.65 -5.81 -2.29
N LYS A 25 6.60 -6.70 -1.98
CA LYS A 25 6.82 -7.19 -0.61
C LYS A 25 7.28 -6.08 0.33
N VAL A 26 8.25 -5.29 -0.08
CA VAL A 26 8.75 -4.17 0.75
C VAL A 26 7.63 -3.16 0.99
N LEU A 27 6.92 -2.74 -0.06
CA LEU A 27 5.82 -1.79 0.06
C LEU A 27 4.72 -2.32 0.98
N SER A 28 4.32 -3.59 0.83
CA SER A 28 3.30 -4.19 1.71
C SER A 28 3.74 -4.26 3.18
N ILE A 29 4.98 -4.69 3.46
CA ILE A 29 5.50 -4.74 4.83
C ILE A 29 5.53 -3.35 5.46
N VAL A 30 6.02 -2.35 4.73
CA VAL A 30 6.05 -0.95 5.22
C VAL A 30 4.64 -0.47 5.55
N ARG A 31 3.66 -0.70 4.67
CA ARG A 31 2.26 -0.33 4.92
C ARG A 31 1.67 -1.02 6.15
N VAL A 32 1.91 -2.32 6.30
CA VAL A 32 1.44 -3.08 7.48
C VAL A 32 2.09 -2.56 8.75
N ALA A 33 3.40 -2.31 8.74
CA ALA A 33 4.13 -1.84 9.91
C ALA A 33 3.68 -0.43 10.33
N VAL A 34 3.60 0.51 9.38
CA VAL A 34 3.18 1.89 9.64
C VAL A 34 1.70 1.94 10.05
N GLY A 35 0.83 1.24 9.32
CA GLY A 35 -0.59 1.15 9.64
C GLY A 35 -0.84 0.52 11.02
N GLY A 36 -0.13 -0.57 11.32
CA GLY A 36 -0.17 -1.23 12.62
C GLY A 36 0.33 -0.34 13.77
N ALA A 37 1.43 0.40 13.56
CA ALA A 37 1.94 1.35 14.54
C ALA A 37 0.92 2.46 14.84
N CYS A 38 0.30 3.05 13.81
CA CYS A 38 -0.78 4.04 13.94
C CYS A 38 -2.03 3.46 14.63
N PHE A 39 -2.31 2.16 14.45
CA PHE A 39 -3.45 1.50 15.09
C PHE A 39 -3.23 1.22 16.57
N PHE A 40 -2.10 0.63 16.94
CA PHE A 40 -1.83 0.21 18.33
C PHE A 40 -1.30 1.36 19.19
N ALA A 41 -0.44 2.20 18.63
CA ALA A 41 0.24 3.27 19.35
C ALA A 41 0.22 4.60 18.57
N PRO A 42 -0.97 5.19 18.31
CA PRO A 42 -1.10 6.41 17.52
C PRO A 42 -0.30 7.58 18.09
N GLN A 43 -0.34 7.80 19.42
CA GLN A 43 0.39 8.89 20.07
C GLN A 43 1.90 8.74 19.92
N LEU A 44 2.43 7.55 20.13
CA LEU A 44 3.87 7.27 19.98
C LEU A 44 4.29 7.49 18.52
N THR A 45 3.55 6.89 17.58
CA THR A 45 3.86 6.94 16.15
C THR A 45 3.84 8.37 15.61
N CYS A 46 2.85 9.16 16.02
CA CYS A 46 2.78 10.58 15.64
C CYS A 46 3.84 11.43 16.36
N SER A 47 4.15 11.14 17.63
CA SER A 47 5.18 11.87 18.39
C SER A 47 6.60 11.73 17.81
N LEU A 48 6.90 10.61 17.14
CA LEU A 48 8.16 10.42 16.42
C LEU A 48 8.36 11.44 15.28
N HIS A 49 7.28 12.08 14.84
CA HIS A 49 7.26 13.08 13.77
C HIS A 49 6.87 14.46 14.29
N ASP A 50 7.04 14.69 15.60
CA ASP A 50 6.69 15.94 16.29
C ASP A 50 5.21 16.33 16.12
N TYR A 51 4.33 15.34 15.93
CA TYR A 51 2.89 15.53 15.85
C TYR A 51 2.19 15.02 17.09
N HIS A 52 1.67 15.96 17.88
CA HIS A 52 0.84 15.63 19.03
C HIS A 52 -0.62 15.52 18.61
N VAL A 53 -1.17 14.30 18.59
CA VAL A 53 -2.58 14.06 18.29
C VAL A 53 -3.42 14.24 19.56
N PRO A 54 -4.34 15.20 19.61
CA PRO A 54 -5.24 15.35 20.74
C PRO A 54 -6.08 14.08 20.95
N ALA A 55 -6.37 13.73 22.21
CA ALA A 55 -7.16 12.56 22.59
C ALA A 55 -8.43 12.30 21.74
N PRO A 56 -9.27 13.30 21.39
CA PRO A 56 -10.46 13.06 20.58
C PRO A 56 -10.17 12.57 19.16
N TYR A 57 -8.99 12.86 18.60
CA TYR A 57 -8.62 12.48 17.23
C TYR A 57 -7.89 11.14 17.14
N LEU A 58 -7.57 10.50 18.27
CA LEU A 58 -6.85 9.21 18.28
C LEU A 58 -7.62 8.12 17.55
N LEU A 59 -8.96 8.16 17.59
CA LEU A 59 -9.78 7.16 16.93
C LEU A 59 -9.66 7.26 15.39
N PHE A 60 -9.54 8.48 14.84
CA PHE A 60 -9.30 8.69 13.41
C PHE A 60 -7.94 8.16 12.98
N VAL A 61 -6.88 8.41 13.76
CA VAL A 61 -5.54 7.89 13.45
C VAL A 61 -5.53 6.36 13.43
N ARG A 62 -6.27 5.72 14.34
CA ARG A 62 -6.44 4.27 14.34
C ARG A 62 -7.19 3.78 13.10
N MET A 63 -8.28 4.44 12.71
CA MET A 63 -9.03 4.05 11.50
C MET A 63 -8.16 4.14 10.24
N ILE A 64 -7.39 5.23 10.08
CA ILE A 64 -6.45 5.41 8.98
C ILE A 64 -5.35 4.33 9.04
N GLY A 65 -4.78 4.08 10.22
CA GLY A 65 -3.77 3.04 10.41
C GLY A 65 -4.29 1.64 10.06
N ALA A 66 -5.51 1.29 10.48
CA ALA A 66 -6.15 0.02 10.13
C ALA A 66 -6.33 -0.12 8.62
N ARG A 67 -6.85 0.92 7.96
CA ARG A 67 -6.99 0.96 6.50
C ARG A 67 -5.66 0.73 5.80
N GLU A 68 -4.60 1.38 6.25
CA GLU A 68 -3.27 1.24 5.66
C GLU A 68 -2.69 -0.16 5.87
N ALA A 69 -2.88 -0.74 7.06
CA ALA A 69 -2.47 -2.12 7.33
C ALA A 69 -3.24 -3.12 6.46
N ILE A 70 -4.54 -2.92 6.25
CA ILE A 70 -5.37 -3.77 5.37
C ILE A 70 -4.90 -3.66 3.92
N ASN A 71 -4.60 -2.45 3.42
CA ASN A 71 -4.07 -2.25 2.08
C ASN A 71 -2.70 -2.93 1.90
N GLY A 72 -1.85 -2.85 2.92
CA GLY A 72 -0.57 -3.57 2.96
C GLY A 72 -0.76 -5.08 2.92
N ALA A 73 -1.64 -5.62 3.74
CA ALA A 73 -1.96 -7.05 3.78
C ALA A 73 -2.53 -7.55 2.44
N LEU A 74 -3.47 -6.79 1.86
CA LEU A 74 -4.05 -7.08 0.54
C LEU A 74 -2.95 -7.17 -0.53
N LEU A 75 -2.00 -6.23 -0.52
CA LEU A 75 -0.88 -6.23 -1.45
C LEU A 75 0.10 -7.38 -1.19
N TYR A 76 0.33 -7.75 0.08
CA TYR A 76 1.17 -8.88 0.45
C TYR A 76 0.61 -10.22 -0.06
N THR A 77 -0.71 -10.39 0.05
CA THR A 77 -1.40 -11.62 -0.37
C THR A 77 -1.78 -11.63 -1.85
N ALA A 78 -1.59 -10.53 -2.58
CA ALA A 78 -2.02 -10.40 -3.97
C ALA A 78 -1.24 -11.29 -4.95
N ARG A 79 -0.10 -11.86 -4.55
CA ARG A 79 0.70 -12.74 -5.40
C ARG A 79 0.22 -14.17 -5.27
N ASP A 80 -0.26 -14.73 -6.37
CA ASP A 80 -0.52 -16.17 -6.51
C ASP A 80 0.26 -16.72 -7.70
N GLU A 81 1.23 -17.61 -7.43
CA GLU A 81 2.04 -18.27 -8.47
C GLU A 81 1.26 -19.38 -9.20
N ASN A 82 0.09 -19.77 -8.68
CA ASN A 82 -0.77 -20.79 -9.27
C ASN A 82 -1.81 -20.19 -10.23
N GLU A 83 -2.01 -18.87 -10.23
CA GLU A 83 -2.89 -18.19 -11.19
C GLU A 83 -2.30 -18.21 -12.62
N SER A 84 -3.16 -18.25 -13.62
CA SER A 84 -2.77 -18.33 -15.04
C SER A 84 -1.98 -17.12 -15.53
N ASP A 85 -2.07 -15.98 -14.85
CA ASP A 85 -1.32 -14.76 -15.12
C ASP A 85 -0.16 -14.52 -14.12
N GLY A 86 0.14 -15.49 -13.26
CA GLY A 86 1.15 -15.39 -12.21
C GLY A 86 0.84 -14.34 -11.13
N GLY A 87 -0.45 -14.04 -10.92
CA GLY A 87 -0.91 -13.09 -9.91
C GLY A 87 -0.87 -11.62 -10.36
N ARG A 88 -0.58 -11.35 -11.65
CA ARG A 88 -0.42 -9.98 -12.18
C ARG A 88 -1.67 -9.13 -11.98
N ARG A 89 -2.86 -9.69 -12.24
CA ARG A 89 -4.14 -8.98 -12.10
C ARG A 89 -4.42 -8.63 -10.64
N SER A 90 -4.16 -9.56 -9.74
CA SER A 90 -4.36 -9.41 -8.30
C SER A 90 -3.40 -8.34 -7.73
N ILE A 91 -2.12 -8.39 -8.09
CA ILE A 91 -1.13 -7.35 -7.73
C ILE A 91 -1.56 -6.00 -8.28
N ARG A 92 -1.95 -5.92 -9.56
CA ARG A 92 -2.41 -4.67 -10.18
C ARG A 92 -3.60 -4.06 -9.45
N ARG A 93 -4.58 -4.87 -9.04
CA ARG A 93 -5.73 -4.41 -8.27
C ARG A 93 -5.32 -3.86 -6.90
N ALA A 94 -4.49 -4.58 -6.17
CA ALA A 94 -4.00 -4.13 -4.87
C ALA A 94 -3.18 -2.83 -4.96
N LEU A 95 -2.35 -2.68 -6.00
CA LEU A 95 -1.62 -1.44 -6.26
C LEU A 95 -2.55 -0.26 -6.56
N TRP A 96 -3.61 -0.47 -7.35
CA TRP A 96 -4.61 0.57 -7.61
C TRP A 96 -5.35 1.00 -6.36
N VAL A 97 -5.74 0.06 -5.50
CA VAL A 97 -6.36 0.36 -4.20
C VAL A 97 -5.44 1.23 -3.35
N GLY A 98 -4.15 0.89 -3.28
CA GLY A 98 -3.15 1.68 -2.57
C GLY A 98 -2.99 3.10 -3.15
N ILE A 99 -2.89 3.24 -4.47
CA ILE A 99 -2.77 4.56 -5.12
C ILE A 99 -3.98 5.45 -4.82
N ILE A 100 -5.19 4.89 -4.85
CA ILE A 100 -6.42 5.64 -4.54
C ILE A 100 -6.38 6.11 -3.09
N ALA A 101 -6.02 5.22 -2.15
CA ALA A 101 -5.91 5.57 -0.74
C ALA A 101 -4.88 6.69 -0.50
N ASP A 102 -3.65 6.53 -1.01
CA ASP A 102 -2.58 7.52 -0.86
C ASP A 102 -2.99 8.87 -1.49
N SER A 103 -3.70 8.84 -2.62
CA SER A 103 -4.18 10.07 -3.29
C SER A 103 -5.20 10.79 -2.41
N THR A 104 -6.15 10.08 -1.81
CA THR A 104 -7.11 10.64 -0.86
C THR A 104 -6.42 11.25 0.36
N ASP A 105 -5.37 10.60 0.86
CA ASP A 105 -4.58 11.13 1.98
C ASP A 105 -3.85 12.42 1.59
N ILE A 106 -3.24 12.48 0.40
CA ILE A 106 -2.61 13.71 -0.11
C ILE A 106 -3.62 14.85 -0.21
N PHE A 107 -4.80 14.61 -0.78
CA PHE A 107 -5.83 15.65 -0.88
C PHE A 107 -6.29 16.13 0.50
N SER A 108 -6.47 15.21 1.45
CA SER A 108 -6.88 15.53 2.83
C SER A 108 -5.79 16.34 3.54
N LEU A 109 -4.54 15.98 3.34
CA LEU A 109 -3.37 16.68 3.89
C LEU A 109 -3.19 18.07 3.29
N LEU A 110 -3.36 18.23 1.98
CA LEU A 110 -3.33 19.53 1.31
C LEU A 110 -4.47 20.44 1.78
N TYR A 111 -5.67 19.88 1.96
CA TYR A 111 -6.79 20.62 2.52
C TYR A 111 -6.49 21.10 3.94
N GLY A 112 -6.02 20.21 4.83
CA GLY A 112 -5.65 20.58 6.20
C GLY A 112 -4.51 21.60 6.25
N LEU A 113 -3.53 21.51 5.34
CA LEU A 113 -2.48 22.51 5.20
C LEU A 113 -3.04 23.87 4.77
N ALA A 114 -3.95 23.89 3.80
CA ALA A 114 -4.58 25.13 3.31
C ALA A 114 -5.47 25.81 4.38
N MET A 115 -6.10 25.02 5.25
CA MET A 115 -6.90 25.51 6.38
C MET A 115 -6.05 25.88 7.62
N GLY A 116 -4.74 25.63 7.58
CA GLY A 116 -3.84 25.89 8.73
C GLY A 116 -4.00 24.88 9.87
N GLU A 117 -4.66 23.74 9.64
CA GLU A 117 -4.88 22.67 10.62
C GLU A 117 -3.67 21.74 10.73
N VAL A 118 -2.82 21.69 9.70
CA VAL A 118 -1.64 20.81 9.62
C VAL A 118 -0.37 21.64 9.44
N GLY A 119 0.64 21.38 10.27
CA GLY A 119 1.96 22.01 10.16
C GLY A 119 2.74 21.54 8.93
N THR A 120 3.60 22.42 8.39
CA THR A 120 4.42 22.14 7.19
C THR A 120 5.34 20.93 7.33
N SER A 121 5.90 20.67 8.51
CA SER A 121 6.75 19.50 8.77
C SER A 121 5.99 18.18 8.58
N ILE A 122 4.78 18.09 9.14
CA ILE A 122 3.92 16.90 9.06
C ILE A 122 3.43 16.71 7.63
N ALA A 123 3.07 17.82 6.98
CA ALA A 123 2.70 17.83 5.57
C ALA A 123 3.83 17.31 4.69
N GLY A 124 5.08 17.73 4.97
CA GLY A 124 6.27 17.28 4.27
C GLY A 124 6.53 15.79 4.44
N ILE A 125 6.56 15.28 5.67
CA ILE A 125 6.89 13.86 5.94
C ILE A 125 5.81 12.94 5.37
N THR A 126 4.54 13.22 5.67
CA THR A 126 3.43 12.36 5.23
C THR A 126 3.24 12.46 3.71
N GLY A 127 3.35 13.67 3.15
CA GLY A 127 3.25 13.91 1.72
C GLY A 127 4.37 13.21 0.93
N THR A 128 5.63 13.28 1.39
CA THR A 128 6.75 12.59 0.73
C THR A 128 6.59 11.07 0.78
N GLY A 129 6.15 10.51 1.91
CA GLY A 129 5.83 9.08 2.02
C GLY A 129 4.76 8.63 1.03
N ALA A 130 3.63 9.34 0.97
CA ALA A 130 2.53 9.04 0.06
C ALA A 130 2.93 9.18 -1.41
N ILE A 131 3.63 10.26 -1.78
CA ILE A 131 4.13 10.47 -3.15
C ILE A 131 5.11 9.36 -3.55
N GLY A 132 6.00 8.96 -2.63
CA GLY A 132 6.92 7.84 -2.84
C GLY A 132 6.20 6.52 -3.10
N ALA A 133 5.20 6.19 -2.28
CA ALA A 133 4.38 4.99 -2.43
C ALA A 133 3.62 4.96 -3.77
N ILE A 134 2.98 6.08 -4.14
CA ILE A 134 2.30 6.23 -5.44
C ILE A 134 3.28 6.06 -6.59
N THR A 135 4.45 6.71 -6.52
CA THR A 135 5.46 6.65 -7.58
C THR A 135 5.96 5.22 -7.79
N LEU A 136 6.27 4.52 -6.69
CA LEU A 136 6.70 3.13 -6.74
C LEU A 136 5.59 2.23 -7.30
N ALA A 137 4.35 2.41 -6.84
CA ALA A 137 3.19 1.67 -7.34
C ALA A 137 2.96 1.91 -8.84
N ALA A 138 3.11 3.15 -9.32
CA ALA A 138 2.99 3.49 -10.73
C ALA A 138 4.09 2.83 -11.58
N VAL A 139 5.32 2.76 -11.09
CA VAL A 139 6.43 2.04 -11.74
C VAL A 139 6.13 0.54 -11.82
N MET A 140 5.66 -0.06 -10.72
CA MET A 140 5.25 -1.48 -10.71
C MET A 140 4.11 -1.76 -11.69
N LEU A 141 3.09 -0.89 -11.75
CA LEU A 141 1.97 -1.00 -12.69
C LEU A 141 2.43 -0.95 -14.15
N ARG A 142 3.45 -0.13 -14.48
CA ARG A 142 4.03 -0.10 -15.83
C ARG A 142 4.72 -1.42 -16.16
N GLY A 143 5.48 -1.99 -15.21
CA GLY A 143 6.15 -3.29 -15.39
C GLY A 143 5.21 -4.49 -15.44
N LEU A 144 3.96 -4.36 -14.97
CA LEU A 144 2.94 -5.40 -15.02
C LEU A 144 2.13 -5.42 -16.32
N ARG A 145 2.30 -4.45 -17.22
CA ARG A 145 1.58 -4.42 -18.51
C ARG A 145 1.96 -5.66 -19.34
N PRO A 146 0.98 -6.35 -19.95
CA PRO A 146 1.28 -7.35 -20.95
C PRO A 146 1.99 -6.65 -22.12
N THR A 147 3.21 -7.09 -22.42
CA THR A 147 3.95 -6.72 -23.63
C THR A 147 3.42 -7.47 -24.83
#